data_AF-A0A318K901-F1
#
_entry.id   AF-A0A318K901-F1
#
_cell.length_a   1.000
_cell.length_b   1.000
_cell.length_c   1.000
_cell.angle_alpha   90.00
_cell.angle_beta   90.00
_cell.angle_gamma   90.00
#
_symmetry.space_group_name_H-M   'P 1'
#
loop_
_entity.id
_entity.type
_entity.pdbx_description
1 polymer ?
#
loop_
_entity_poly.entity_id
_entity_poly.type
_entity_poly.pdbx_seq_one_letter_code
_entity_poly.pdbx_strand_id
1 'polypeptide(L)' 'MQTFAIDPDLADCRVDPGPMSAARAHRAMQIHLDCTVDTCRVRRRARGVLVQAGSMVLDPRADD' A
#
# COMPACT_ATOMS: atom_id res chain seq x y z
N MET A 1 -19.82 7.15 17.30
CA MET A 1 -19.08 5.86 17.28
C MET A 1 -18.67 5.60 15.85
N GLN A 2 -17.41 5.82 15.49
CA GLN A 2 -16.92 5.51 14.15
C GLN A 2 -16.59 4.02 14.10
N THR A 3 -17.36 3.27 13.32
CA THR A 3 -17.06 1.86 13.03
C THR A 3 -15.77 1.82 12.24
N PHE A 4 -14.65 1.51 12.90
CA PHE A 4 -13.42 1.15 12.20
C PHE A 4 -13.71 -0.16 11.48
N ALA A 5 -14.11 -0.08 10.21
CA ALA A 5 -14.06 -1.24 9.34
C ALA A 5 -12.61 -1.73 9.39
N ILE A 6 -12.41 -2.89 10.02
CA ILE A 6 -11.16 -3.63 9.91
C ILE A 6 -11.15 -4.04 8.44
N ASP A 7 -10.33 -3.38 7.63
CA ASP A 7 -10.13 -3.73 6.22
C ASP A 7 -9.44 -5.11 6.19
N PRO A 8 -10.18 -6.23 6.10
CA PRO A 8 -9.60 -7.55 6.37
C PRO A 8 -8.63 -7.93 5.25
N ASP A 9 -8.87 -7.43 4.04
CA ASP A 9 -8.03 -7.62 2.87
C ASP A 9 -6.67 -6.88 2.98
N LEU A 10 -6.53 -5.95 3.93
CA LEU A 10 -5.25 -5.31 4.23
C LEU A 10 -4.45 -6.05 5.30
N ALA A 11 -5.01 -7.08 5.96
CA ALA A 11 -4.30 -7.77 7.03
C ALA A 11 -3.28 -8.79 6.48
N ASP A 12 -3.56 -9.42 5.34
CA ASP A 12 -2.68 -10.42 4.74
C ASP A 12 -1.78 -9.81 3.66
N CYS A 13 -0.47 -9.73 3.95
CA CYS A 13 0.53 -9.20 3.03
C CYS A 13 0.71 -10.01 1.73
N ARG A 14 0.25 -11.28 1.70
CA ARG A 14 0.42 -12.20 0.58
C ARG A 14 -0.76 -12.18 -0.39
N VAL A 15 -1.88 -11.59 0.00
CA VAL A 15 -3.08 -11.49 -0.83
C VAL A 15 -3.08 -10.16 -1.57
N ASP A 16 -3.60 -10.14 -2.80
CA ASP A 16 -3.83 -8.88 -3.50
C ASP A 16 -5.09 -8.22 -2.92
N PRO A 17 -4.99 -7.02 -2.32
CA PRO A 17 -6.15 -6.34 -1.73
C PRO A 17 -7.10 -5.74 -2.78
N GLY A 18 -6.78 -5.89 -4.07
CA GLY A 18 -7.61 -5.45 -5.18
C GLY A 18 -7.49 -3.95 -5.47
N PRO A 19 -8.51 -3.35 -6.11
CA PRO A 19 -8.58 -1.90 -6.32
C PRO A 19 -8.59 -1.14 -4.99
N MET A 20 -7.84 -0.04 -4.90
CA MET A 20 -7.70 0.75 -3.68
C MET A 20 -7.83 2.24 -4.01
N SER A 21 -8.41 3.01 -3.09
CA SER A 21 -8.29 4.46 -3.11
C SER A 21 -6.93 4.90 -2.55
N ALA A 22 -6.50 6.14 -2.82
CA ALA A 22 -5.27 6.68 -2.25
C ALA A 22 -5.29 6.65 -0.70
N ALA A 23 -6.43 6.95 -0.08
CA ALA A 23 -6.59 6.86 1.38
C ALA A 23 -6.40 5.42 1.89
N ARG A 24 -6.98 4.42 1.21
CA ARG A 24 -6.80 3.01 1.57
C ARG A 24 -5.37 2.54 1.34
N ALA A 25 -4.70 3.06 0.30
CA ALA A 25 -3.28 2.80 0.05
C ALA A 25 -2.37 3.39 1.13
N HIS A 26 -2.63 4.61 1.62
CA HIS A 26 -1.92 5.15 2.79
C HIS A 26 -2.11 4.28 4.03
N ARG A 27 -3.34 3.85 4.31
CA ARG A 27 -3.61 2.96 5.43
C ARG A 27 -2.86 1.63 5.30
N ALA A 28 -2.84 1.05 4.10
CA ALA A 28 -2.08 -0.16 3.81
C ALA A 28 -0.57 0.02 4.08
N MET A 29 0.01 1.18 3.73
CA MET A 29 1.41 1.51 4.03
C MET A 29 1.70 1.58 5.54
N GLN A 30 0.75 2.09 6.32
CA GLN A 30 0.83 2.22 7.77
C GLN A 30 0.64 0.89 8.51
N ILE A 31 -0.14 -0.03 7.96
CA ILE A 31 -0.32 -1.39 8.54
C ILE A 31 0.94 -2.23 8.31
N HIS A 32 1.52 -2.13 7.10
CA HIS A 32 2.63 -2.98 6.66
C HIS A 32 3.99 -2.33 6.88
N LEU A 33 4.21 -1.62 7.99
CA LEU A 33 5.46 -0.89 8.26
C LEU A 33 6.71 -1.77 8.16
N ASP A 34 6.62 -3.02 8.63
CA ASP A 34 7.72 -3.98 8.64
C ASP A 34 7.88 -4.78 7.34
N CYS A 35 6.97 -4.62 6.38
CA CYS A 35 7.06 -5.32 5.09
C CYS A 35 7.86 -4.52 4.06
N THR A 36 8.51 -5.20 3.11
CA THR A 36 9.09 -4.55 1.92
C THR A 36 8.12 -4.60 0.74
N VAL A 37 8.21 -3.65 -0.20
CA VAL A 37 7.37 -3.65 -1.42
C VAL A 37 7.68 -4.81 -2.37
N ASP A 38 8.86 -5.41 -2.23
CA ASP A 38 9.27 -6.58 -2.99
C ASP A 38 8.56 -7.84 -2.50
N THR A 39 8.27 -7.94 -1.19
CA THR A 39 7.71 -9.14 -0.55
C THR A 39 6.22 -9.04 -0.23
N CYS A 40 5.69 -7.83 -0.01
CA CYS A 40 4.30 -7.61 0.34
C CYS A 40 3.47 -7.11 -0.84
N ARG A 41 2.48 -7.92 -1.25
CA ARG A 41 1.57 -7.61 -2.36
C ARG A 41 0.72 -6.40 -2.05
N VAL A 42 0.25 -6.28 -0.81
CA VAL A 42 -0.53 -5.12 -0.32
C VAL A 42 0.29 -3.83 -0.45
N ARG A 43 1.55 -3.83 0.00
CA ARG A 43 2.45 -2.66 -0.06
C ARG A 43 2.81 -2.30 -1.50
N ARG A 44 3.07 -3.30 -2.34
CA ARG A 44 3.33 -3.11 -3.78
C ARG A 44 2.14 -2.46 -4.48
N ARG A 45 0.93 -2.95 -4.21
CA ARG A 45 -0.31 -2.41 -4.78
C ARG A 45 -0.55 -0.98 -4.32
N ALA A 46 -0.44 -0.73 -3.01
CA ALA A 46 -0.58 0.59 -2.43
C ALA A 46 0.43 1.59 -3.02
N ARG A 47 1.69 1.19 -3.21
CA ARG A 47 2.71 2.03 -3.86
C ARG A 47 2.28 2.43 -5.27
N GLY A 48 1.83 1.46 -6.07
CA GLY A 48 1.35 1.74 -7.43
C GLY A 48 0.22 2.76 -7.46
N VAL A 49 -0.78 2.61 -6.58
CA VAL A 49 -1.89 3.54 -6.45
C VAL A 49 -1.42 4.95 -6.06
N LEU A 50 -0.49 5.06 -5.10
CA LEU A 50 0.01 6.35 -4.63
C LEU A 50 0.88 7.06 -5.67
N VAL A 51 1.67 6.31 -6.44
CA VAL A 51 2.45 6.84 -7.56
C VAL A 51 1.52 7.35 -8.67
N GLN A 52 0.51 6.56 -9.04
CA GLN A 52 -0.49 6.98 -10.03
C GLN A 52 -1.28 8.20 -9.58
N ALA A 53 -1.56 8.33 -8.28
CA ALA A 53 -2.21 9.49 -7.69
C ALA A 53 -1.29 10.71 -7.50
N GLY A 54 -0.01 10.64 -7.89
CA GLY A 54 0.97 11.71 -7.68
C GLY A 54 1.31 12.00 -6.21
N SER A 55 0.90 11.10 -5.30
CA SER A 55 1.10 11.23 -3.85
C SER A 55 2.42 10.59 -3.37
N MET A 56 3.09 9.85 -4.25
CA MET A 56 4.40 9.24 -3.98
C MET A 56 5.26 9.33 -5.24
N VAL A 57 6.45 9.91 -5.12
CA VAL A 57 7.45 9.95 -6.20
C VAL A 57 8.42 8.80 -5.98
N LEU A 58 8.67 8.01 -7.02
CA LEU A 58 9.76 7.04 -7.00
C LEU A 58 11.03 7.80 -7.36
N ASP A 59 11.99 7.87 -6.44
CA ASP A 59 13.27 8.47 -6.78
C ASP A 59 13.96 7.57 -7.83
N PRO A 60 14.32 8.10 -9.01
CA PRO A 60 14.93 7.30 -10.07
C PRO A 60 16.41 6.97 -9.83
N ARG A 61 17.04 7.37 -8.70
CA ARG A 61 18.46 7.10 -8.41
C ARG A 61 18.71 5.68 -7.87
N ALA A 62 18.34 4.68 -8.64
CA ALA A 62 18.75 3.30 -8.43
C ALA A 62 19.32 2.69 -9.71
N ASP A 63 20.31 3.38 -10.29
CA ASP A 63 21.18 2.87 -11.36
C ASP A 63 22.51 3.64 -11.21
N ASP A 64 23.46 3.04 -10.48
CA ASP A 64 24.91 3.33 -10.57
C ASP A 64 25.61 2.00 -10.88
#